data_AF-A0ABD7BN76-F1
#
_entry.id   AF-A0ABD7BN76-F1
#
_cell.length_a   1.000
_cell.length_b   1.000
_cell.length_c   1.000
_cell.angle_alpha   90.00
_cell.angle_beta   90.00
_cell.angle_gamma   90.00
#
_symmetry.space_group_name_H-M   'P 1'
#
loop_
_entity.id
_entity.type
_entity.pdbx_description
1 polymer ?
#
loop_
_entity_poly.entity_id
_entity_poly.type
_entity_poly.pdbx_seq_one_letter_code
_entity_poly.pdbx_strand_id
1 'polypeptide(L)'
;MKSKTKIWVIIVGLIALIGIGGAFRYHQVNANIKQKGVLHEVFIKEGQLVHAKNVDFTVTKARVLKNKDQVTVPVTISINQTGSANYGQKKNNFNYLENVWLNIPYGISNQTDTIFDKNNKRIAHAENLLAAEQPVTMHFSTNRANYDQRDQKMRFSFLVPSSDHYVKYSLLLE
;
A
#
# COMPACT_ATOMS: atom_id res chain seq x y z
N MET A 1 -56.03 -11.00 -15.04
CA MET A 1 -55.35 -10.00 -14.17
C MET A 1 -54.85 -10.55 -12.83
N LYS A 2 -55.62 -11.36 -12.08
CA LYS A 2 -55.25 -11.82 -10.72
C LYS A 2 -53.95 -12.65 -10.59
N SER A 3 -53.55 -13.45 -11.59
CA SER A 3 -52.31 -14.25 -11.48
C SER A 3 -51.04 -13.42 -11.69
N LYS A 4 -51.07 -12.42 -12.58
CA LYS A 4 -49.95 -11.50 -12.80
C LYS A 4 -49.64 -10.69 -11.53
N THR A 5 -50.67 -10.24 -10.81
CA THR A 5 -50.50 -9.55 -9.52
C THR A 5 -49.85 -10.43 -8.46
N LYS A 6 -50.21 -11.72 -8.38
CA LYS A 6 -49.58 -12.68 -7.45
C LYS A 6 -48.09 -12.91 -7.78
N ILE A 7 -47.76 -13.02 -9.06
CA ILE A 7 -46.37 -13.18 -9.52
C ILE A 7 -45.54 -11.93 -9.18
N TRP A 8 -46.09 -10.73 -9.39
CA TRP A 8 -45.42 -9.48 -9.01
C TRP A 8 -45.19 -9.35 -7.50
N VAL A 9 -46.15 -9.76 -6.67
CA VAL A 9 -45.98 -9.77 -5.21
C VAL A 9 -44.85 -10.71 -4.79
N ILE A 10 -44.74 -11.88 -5.42
CA ILE A 10 -43.65 -12.84 -5.15
C ILE A 10 -42.29 -12.24 -5.56
N ILE A 11 -42.21 -11.60 -6.73
CA ILE A 11 -40.98 -10.97 -7.23
C ILE A 11 -40.54 -9.82 -6.31
N VAL A 12 -41.46 -8.94 -5.92
CA VAL A 12 -41.16 -7.82 -5.01
C VAL A 12 -40.74 -8.36 -3.63
N GLY A 13 -41.39 -9.41 -3.14
CA GLY A 13 -40.99 -10.08 -1.89
C GLY A 13 -39.58 -10.67 -1.96
N LEU A 14 -39.21 -11.30 -3.08
CA LEU A 14 -37.87 -11.82 -3.32
C LEU A 14 -36.81 -10.71 -3.37
N ILE A 15 -37.10 -9.60 -4.06
CA ILE A 15 -36.20 -8.45 -4.12
C ILE A 15 -36.01 -7.85 -2.72
N ALA A 16 -37.09 -7.71 -1.95
CA ALA A 16 -37.02 -7.20 -0.58
C ALA A 16 -36.19 -8.13 0.32
N LEU A 17 -36.37 -9.45 0.22
CA LEU A 17 -35.57 -10.43 0.97
C LEU A 17 -34.08 -10.38 0.61
N ILE A 18 -33.75 -10.26 -0.69
CA ILE A 18 -32.37 -10.10 -1.14
C ILE A 18 -31.78 -8.78 -0.62
N GLY A 19 -32.55 -7.69 -0.67
CA GLY A 19 -32.13 -6.39 -0.15
C GLY A 19 -31.85 -6.41 1.36
N ILE A 20 -32.74 -7.03 2.14
CA ILE A 20 -32.57 -7.19 3.59
C ILE A 20 -31.37 -8.08 3.91
N GLY A 21 -31.23 -9.22 3.21
CA GLY A 21 -30.09 -10.12 3.38
C GLY A 21 -28.76 -9.45 3.02
N GLY A 22 -28.74 -8.65 1.95
CA GLY A 22 -27.61 -7.84 1.53
C GLY A 22 -27.24 -6.78 2.57
N ALA A 23 -28.23 -6.04 3.08
CA ALA A 23 -28.02 -5.03 4.12
C ALA A 23 -27.50 -5.65 5.42
N PHE A 24 -28.07 -6.78 5.85
CA PHE A 24 -27.60 -7.50 7.04
C PHE A 24 -26.15 -7.98 6.87
N ARG A 25 -25.82 -8.56 5.71
CA ARG A 25 -24.45 -9.03 5.46
C ARG A 25 -23.47 -7.86 5.35
N TYR A 26 -23.87 -6.76 4.73
CA TYR A 26 -23.09 -5.53 4.68
C TYR A 26 -22.82 -4.99 6.09
N HIS A 27 -23.84 -4.89 6.94
CA HIS A 27 -23.66 -4.49 8.33
C HIS A 27 -22.78 -5.47 9.11
N GLN A 28 -22.93 -6.78 8.92
CA GLN A 28 -22.12 -7.77 9.62
C GLN A 28 -20.63 -7.67 9.24
N VAL A 29 -20.33 -7.42 7.97
CA VAL A 29 -18.94 -7.24 7.48
C VAL A 29 -18.35 -5.92 8.00
N ASN A 30 -19.16 -4.86 8.10
CA ASN A 30 -18.70 -3.51 8.49
C ASN A 30 -18.86 -3.16 9.98
N ALA A 31 -19.56 -3.96 10.78
CA ALA A 31 -19.80 -3.69 12.20
C ALA A 31 -18.53 -3.81 13.06
N ASN A 32 -17.52 -4.53 12.58
CA ASN A 32 -16.25 -4.75 13.29
C ASN A 32 -15.08 -4.44 12.35
N ILE A 33 -14.95 -3.18 11.92
CA ILE A 33 -13.75 -2.73 11.19
C ILE A 33 -12.55 -2.88 12.14
N LYS A 34 -11.87 -4.03 12.07
CA LYS A 34 -10.67 -4.33 12.87
C LYS A 34 -9.49 -3.45 12.46
N GLN A 35 -9.57 -2.81 11.27
CA GLN A 35 -8.50 -1.99 10.73
C GLN A 35 -9.02 -0.70 10.10
N LYS A 36 -8.80 0.43 10.76
CA LYS A 36 -9.33 1.77 10.45
C LYS A 36 -8.64 2.47 9.25
N GLY A 37 -7.91 1.73 8.41
CA GLY A 37 -7.13 2.30 7.32
C GLY A 37 -5.99 3.21 7.80
N VAL A 38 -5.65 4.24 7.01
CA VAL A 38 -4.62 5.24 7.36
C VAL A 38 -5.25 6.34 8.21
N LEU A 39 -4.77 6.53 9.44
CA LEU A 39 -5.29 7.59 10.33
C LEU A 39 -4.57 8.92 10.19
N HIS A 40 -3.28 8.89 9.84
CA HIS A 40 -2.49 10.10 9.60
C HIS A 40 -1.30 9.80 8.69
N GLU A 41 -0.81 10.85 8.04
CA GLU A 41 0.38 10.84 7.18
C GLU A 41 1.50 11.64 7.85
N VAL A 42 2.69 11.05 7.94
CA VAL A 42 3.90 11.66 8.49
C VAL A 42 4.89 11.90 7.36
N PHE A 43 5.24 13.16 7.11
CA PHE A 43 6.28 13.50 6.14
C PHE A 43 7.67 13.35 6.75
N ILE A 44 8.52 12.58 6.08
CA ILE A 44 9.89 12.29 6.51
C ILE A 44 10.91 12.92 5.56
N LYS A 45 12.16 13.04 6.02
CA LYS A 45 13.29 13.50 5.20
C LYS A 45 14.24 12.34 4.88
N GLU A 46 14.97 12.45 3.77
CA GLU A 46 16.08 11.53 3.49
C GLU A 46 17.08 11.53 4.66
N GLY A 47 17.58 10.34 5.03
CA GLY A 47 18.52 10.15 6.13
C GLY A 47 17.90 10.20 7.54
N GLN A 48 16.61 10.52 7.68
CA GLN A 48 15.92 10.51 8.96
C GLN A 48 15.66 9.07 9.43
N LEU A 49 16.17 8.72 10.63
CA LEU A 49 15.77 7.50 11.32
C LEU A 49 14.35 7.67 11.87
N VAL A 50 13.47 6.75 11.50
CA VAL A 50 12.09 6.70 11.94
C VAL A 50 11.90 5.49 12.85
N HIS A 51 11.44 5.76 14.07
CA HIS A 51 11.00 4.75 15.01
C HIS A 51 9.48 4.58 14.90
N ALA A 52 9.05 3.51 14.24
CA ALA A 52 7.64 3.18 14.08
C ALA A 52 7.31 1.89 14.85
N LYS A 53 6.02 1.55 14.93
CA LYS A 53 5.60 0.35 15.65
C LYS A 53 6.20 -0.90 14.99
N ASN A 54 7.00 -1.65 15.74
CA ASN A 54 7.63 -2.90 15.35
C ASN A 54 8.60 -2.80 14.15
N VAL A 55 8.98 -1.59 13.73
CA VAL A 55 9.95 -1.37 12.65
C VAL A 55 10.67 -0.05 12.83
N ASP A 56 11.99 -0.08 12.72
CA ASP A 56 12.82 1.10 12.53
C ASP A 56 13.25 1.16 11.06
N PHE A 57 13.21 2.34 10.46
CA PHE A 57 13.67 2.48 9.09
C PHE A 57 14.25 3.86 8.78
N THR A 58 15.10 3.89 7.75
CA THR A 58 15.69 5.11 7.21
C THR A 58 15.69 5.02 5.69
N VAL A 59 15.06 5.98 5.01
CA VAL A 59 15.24 6.15 3.57
C VAL A 59 16.54 6.92 3.36
N THR A 60 17.61 6.22 3.00
CA THR A 60 18.96 6.81 2.92
C THR A 60 19.17 7.59 1.63
N LYS A 61 18.49 7.19 0.55
CA LYS A 61 18.59 7.84 -0.75
C LYS A 61 17.35 7.56 -1.59
N ALA A 62 16.76 8.58 -2.18
CA ALA A 62 15.79 8.45 -3.25
C ALA A 62 16.18 9.36 -4.41
N ARG A 63 15.97 8.90 -5.65
CA ARG A 63 16.25 9.71 -6.85
C ARG A 63 15.12 9.52 -7.85
N VAL A 64 14.84 10.57 -8.61
CA VAL A 64 13.91 10.53 -9.74
C VAL A 64 14.74 10.58 -11.01
N LEU A 65 14.78 9.46 -11.74
CA LEU A 65 15.51 9.31 -12.99
C LEU A 65 14.51 9.38 -14.15
N LYS A 66 14.68 10.37 -15.01
CA LYS A 66 13.73 10.68 -16.07
C LYS A 66 14.33 10.29 -17.41
N ASN A 67 13.72 9.30 -18.05
CA ASN A 67 14.01 8.93 -19.43
C ASN A 67 12.89 9.45 -20.36
N LYS A 68 13.04 9.20 -21.66
CA LYS A 68 12.08 9.65 -22.67
C LYS A 68 10.67 9.10 -22.43
N ASP A 69 10.56 7.79 -22.18
CA ASP A 69 9.28 7.10 -22.12
C ASP A 69 8.89 6.66 -20.69
N GLN A 70 9.86 6.65 -19.78
CA GLN A 70 9.70 6.12 -18.42
C GLN A 70 10.38 7.03 -17.39
N VAL A 71 9.81 7.08 -16.19
CA VAL A 71 10.45 7.61 -14.99
C VAL A 71 10.72 6.44 -14.05
N THR A 72 11.97 6.31 -13.62
CA THR A 72 12.42 5.30 -12.67
C THR A 72 12.80 5.97 -11.36
N VAL A 73 12.37 5.39 -10.25
CA VAL A 73 12.60 5.92 -8.91
C VAL A 73 13.27 4.85 -8.07
N PRO A 74 14.62 4.79 -8.05
CA PRO A 74 15.33 4.01 -7.06
C PRO A 74 15.21 4.64 -5.68
N VAL A 75 14.75 3.86 -4.71
CA VAL A 75 14.65 4.21 -3.29
C VAL A 75 15.47 3.20 -2.48
N THR A 76 16.57 3.67 -1.89
CA THR A 76 17.39 2.91 -0.96
C THR A 76 16.89 3.13 0.47
N ILE A 77 16.52 2.03 1.13
CA ILE A 77 15.96 2.02 2.47
C ILE A 77 16.70 1.00 3.34
N SER A 78 17.01 1.38 4.57
CA SER A 78 17.40 0.46 5.62
C SER A 78 16.17 0.17 6.48
N ILE A 79 15.83 -1.09 6.66
CA ILE A 79 14.68 -1.52 7.48
C ILE A 79 15.15 -2.53 8.51
N ASN A 80 14.79 -2.32 9.77
CA ASN A 80 15.00 -3.24 10.87
C ASN A 80 13.65 -3.56 11.53
N GLN A 81 13.19 -4.81 11.42
CA GLN A 81 11.94 -5.23 12.08
C GLN A 81 12.25 -5.49 13.57
N THR A 82 11.62 -4.72 14.46
CA THR A 82 11.82 -4.81 15.91
C THR A 82 10.76 -5.65 16.61
N GLY A 83 9.72 -6.09 15.89
CA GLY A 83 8.67 -6.95 16.41
C GLY A 83 7.80 -7.57 15.31
N SER A 84 6.69 -8.20 15.71
CA SER A 84 5.75 -8.79 14.74
C SER A 84 5.13 -7.72 13.84
N ALA A 85 5.21 -7.91 12.53
CA ALA A 85 4.59 -7.03 11.56
C ALA A 85 3.28 -7.62 11.01
N ASN A 86 2.37 -6.75 10.59
CA ASN A 86 1.08 -7.11 9.97
C ASN A 86 0.92 -6.44 8.60
N TYR A 87 1.95 -6.54 7.74
CA TYR A 87 1.90 -5.97 6.38
C TYR A 87 0.87 -6.72 5.51
N GLY A 88 0.30 -6.03 4.52
CA GLY A 88 -0.73 -6.57 3.63
C GLY A 88 -2.02 -6.99 4.34
N GLN A 89 -2.28 -6.43 5.53
CA GLN A 89 -3.40 -6.82 6.40
C GLN A 89 -3.36 -8.29 6.85
N LYS A 90 -2.20 -8.95 6.75
CA LYS A 90 -1.99 -10.34 7.13
C LYS A 90 -1.31 -10.40 8.50
N LYS A 91 -1.84 -11.22 9.41
CA LYS A 91 -1.26 -11.41 10.75
C LYS A 91 0.15 -11.99 10.66
N ASN A 92 1.10 -11.43 11.40
CA ASN A 92 2.51 -11.87 11.45
C ASN A 92 3.18 -11.92 10.06
N ASN A 93 2.75 -11.04 9.14
CA ASN A 93 3.39 -10.90 7.83
C ASN A 93 4.46 -9.81 7.87
N PHE A 94 5.69 -10.22 7.59
CA PHE A 94 6.88 -9.39 7.58
C PHE A 94 7.22 -8.82 6.19
N ASN A 95 6.45 -9.17 5.15
CA ASN A 95 6.65 -8.66 3.80
C ASN A 95 6.21 -7.19 3.68
N TYR A 96 7.11 -6.28 4.01
CA TYR A 96 6.86 -4.83 3.94
C TYR A 96 6.60 -4.31 2.53
N LEU A 97 6.91 -5.08 1.47
CA LEU A 97 6.64 -4.65 0.09
C LEU A 97 5.16 -4.47 -0.20
N GLU A 98 4.30 -5.24 0.48
CA GLU A 98 2.85 -5.10 0.35
C GLU A 98 2.35 -3.73 0.83
N ASN A 99 3.21 -2.96 1.49
CA ASN A 99 2.90 -1.71 2.15
C ASN A 99 3.79 -0.53 1.70
N VAL A 100 4.63 -0.72 0.69
CA VAL A 100 5.40 0.36 0.07
C VAL A 100 4.89 0.66 -1.32
N TRP A 101 4.92 1.92 -1.71
CA TRP A 101 4.52 2.32 -3.05
C TRP A 101 5.10 3.65 -3.46
N LEU A 102 5.21 3.82 -4.77
CA LEU A 102 5.37 5.13 -5.39
C LEU A 102 3.98 5.74 -5.61
N ASN A 103 3.66 6.78 -4.85
CA ASN A 103 2.42 7.51 -5.00
C ASN A 103 2.63 8.69 -5.97
N ILE A 104 1.91 8.63 -7.09
CA ILE A 104 1.86 9.68 -8.10
C ILE A 104 0.44 10.27 -8.04
N PRO A 105 0.29 11.53 -7.62
CA PRO A 105 -1.00 12.20 -7.57
C PRO A 105 -1.72 12.14 -8.93
N TYR A 106 -2.98 11.68 -8.92
CA TYR A 106 -3.82 11.44 -10.10
C TYR A 106 -3.27 10.39 -11.10
N GLY A 107 -2.26 9.63 -10.69
CA GLY A 107 -1.69 8.52 -11.42
C GLY A 107 -1.93 7.17 -10.73
N ILE A 108 -1.61 6.09 -11.45
CA ILE A 108 -1.59 4.75 -10.86
C ILE A 108 -0.42 4.67 -9.87
N SER A 109 -0.72 4.29 -8.62
CA SER A 109 0.32 3.99 -7.63
C SER A 109 1.04 2.72 -8.04
N ASN A 110 2.36 2.77 -8.09
CA ASN A 110 3.17 1.66 -8.60
C ASN A 110 3.85 0.92 -7.46
N GLN A 111 3.70 -0.40 -7.50
CA GLN A 111 4.51 -1.32 -6.70
C GLN A 111 5.95 -1.31 -7.22
N THR A 112 6.86 -1.84 -6.42
CA THR A 112 8.27 -1.99 -6.83
C THR A 112 8.40 -3.01 -7.96
N ASP A 113 9.16 -2.68 -8.99
CA ASP A 113 9.46 -3.56 -10.13
C ASP A 113 10.53 -4.59 -9.78
N THR A 114 11.61 -4.12 -9.15
CA THR A 114 12.78 -4.92 -8.78
C THR A 114 13.40 -4.41 -7.49
N ILE A 115 14.08 -5.30 -6.78
CA ILE A 115 14.73 -4.98 -5.50
C ILE A 115 16.11 -5.61 -5.50
N PHE A 116 17.08 -4.87 -5.01
CA PHE A 116 18.46 -5.30 -4.86
C PHE A 116 18.91 -5.11 -3.41
N ASP A 117 19.73 -6.03 -2.90
CA ASP A 117 20.39 -5.87 -1.60
C ASP A 117 21.59 -4.91 -1.69
N LYS A 118 22.30 -4.70 -0.57
CA LYS A 118 23.48 -3.81 -0.54
C LYS A 118 24.62 -4.25 -1.48
N ASN A 119 24.68 -5.53 -1.85
CA ASN A 119 25.68 -6.10 -2.75
C ASN A 119 25.19 -6.14 -4.20
N ASN A 120 24.09 -5.45 -4.51
CA ASN A 120 23.46 -5.43 -5.83
C ASN A 120 22.95 -6.81 -6.30
N LYS A 121 22.66 -7.73 -5.38
CA LYS A 121 22.01 -9.01 -5.69
C LYS A 121 20.51 -8.79 -5.73
N ARG A 122 19.88 -9.23 -6.83
CA ARG A 122 18.43 -9.14 -6.99
C ARG A 122 17.71 -10.04 -5.97
N ILE A 123 16.73 -9.49 -5.28
CA ILE A 123 15.83 -10.21 -4.37
C ILE A 123 14.57 -10.58 -5.16
N ALA A 124 14.47 -11.85 -5.57
CA ALA A 124 13.38 -12.32 -6.43
C ALA A 124 12.10 -12.67 -5.66
N HIS A 125 12.21 -13.03 -4.38
CA HIS A 125 11.10 -13.50 -3.56
C HIS A 125 11.03 -12.74 -2.24
N ALA A 126 9.81 -12.43 -1.80
CA ALA A 126 9.57 -11.64 -0.61
C ALA A 126 10.10 -12.29 0.68
N GLU A 127 10.09 -13.62 0.76
CA GLU A 127 10.68 -14.38 1.88
C GLU A 127 12.17 -14.09 2.09
N ASN A 128 12.90 -13.73 1.03
CA ASN A 128 14.32 -13.41 1.09
C ASN A 128 14.60 -11.97 1.54
N LEU A 129 13.58 -11.10 1.65
CA LEU A 129 13.76 -9.70 2.04
C LEU A 129 14.27 -9.54 3.47
N LEU A 130 13.86 -10.42 4.39
CA LEU A 130 14.27 -10.34 5.78
C LEU A 130 15.70 -10.80 5.98
N ALA A 131 16.15 -11.74 5.15
CA ALA A 131 17.53 -12.21 5.13
C ALA A 131 18.45 -11.35 4.26
N ALA A 132 17.89 -10.41 3.50
CA ALA A 132 18.65 -9.58 2.58
C ALA A 132 19.54 -8.59 3.33
N GLU A 133 20.74 -8.40 2.81
CA GLU A 133 21.69 -7.47 3.38
C GLU A 133 21.24 -6.02 3.17
N GLN A 134 21.11 -5.27 4.27
CA GLN A 134 20.64 -3.88 4.28
C GLN A 134 21.76 -2.89 3.98
N PRO A 135 21.46 -1.72 3.37
CA PRO A 135 20.14 -1.31 2.90
C PRO A 135 19.76 -1.98 1.58
N VAL A 136 18.46 -2.11 1.34
CA VAL A 136 17.91 -2.58 0.05
C VAL A 136 17.55 -1.40 -0.84
N THR A 137 17.63 -1.58 -2.16
CA THR A 137 17.19 -0.59 -3.15
C THR A 137 16.00 -1.11 -3.93
N MET A 138 14.85 -0.47 -3.75
CA MET A 138 13.60 -0.73 -4.45
C MET A 138 13.52 0.18 -5.68
N HIS A 139 13.27 -0.40 -6.85
CA HIS A 139 13.07 0.35 -8.09
C HIS A 139 11.59 0.39 -8.40
N PHE A 140 11.05 1.60 -8.47
CA PHE A 140 9.69 1.84 -8.97
C PHE A 140 9.78 2.44 -10.36
N SER A 141 8.79 2.20 -11.20
CA SER A 141 8.68 2.90 -12.48
C SER A 141 7.28 3.37 -12.78
N THR A 142 7.20 4.37 -13.62
CA THR A 142 5.95 4.84 -14.22
C THR A 142 6.20 5.33 -15.64
N ASN A 143 5.17 5.35 -16.48
CA ASN A 143 5.27 5.97 -17.79
C ASN A 143 5.44 7.49 -17.66
N ARG A 144 6.18 8.08 -18.59
CA ARG A 144 6.50 9.50 -18.56
C ARG A 144 5.25 10.40 -18.57
N ALA A 145 4.24 10.03 -19.35
CA ALA A 145 2.98 10.76 -19.45
C ALA A 145 2.25 10.90 -18.10
N ASN A 146 2.19 9.83 -17.30
CA ASN A 146 1.56 9.87 -15.99
C ASN A 146 2.34 10.74 -15.00
N TYR A 147 3.67 10.65 -15.04
CA TYR A 147 4.52 11.49 -14.21
C TYR A 147 4.38 12.99 -14.57
N ASP A 148 4.31 13.33 -15.86
CA ASP A 148 4.22 14.73 -16.31
C ASP A 148 2.83 15.35 -16.08
N GLN A 149 1.77 14.54 -15.91
CA GLN A 149 0.41 15.00 -15.63
C GLN A 149 0.14 15.33 -14.16
N ARG A 150 1.07 15.00 -13.24
CA ARG A 150 0.87 15.23 -11.81
C ARG A 150 0.76 16.73 -11.51
N ASP A 151 -0.12 17.08 -10.59
CA ASP A 151 -0.28 18.44 -10.05
C ASP A 151 0.49 18.66 -8.73
N GLN A 152 0.99 17.57 -8.14
CA GLN A 152 1.69 17.56 -6.87
C GLN A 152 2.97 16.73 -6.94
N LYS A 153 3.88 16.97 -6.00
CA LYS A 153 5.11 16.19 -5.84
C LYS A 153 4.78 14.71 -5.67
N MET A 154 5.50 13.89 -6.42
CA MET A 154 5.48 12.44 -6.25
C MET A 154 6.04 12.11 -4.87
N ARG A 155 5.60 11.00 -4.28
CA ARG A 155 6.13 10.59 -2.97
C ARG A 155 6.32 9.09 -2.89
N PHE A 156 7.43 8.69 -2.28
CA PHE A 156 7.54 7.34 -1.75
C PHE A 156 6.68 7.27 -0.49
N SER A 157 5.90 6.21 -0.35
CA SER A 157 5.08 5.98 0.83
C SER A 157 5.32 4.59 1.40
N PHE A 158 5.38 4.52 2.73
CA PHE A 158 5.47 3.28 3.49
C PHE A 158 4.40 3.27 4.57
N LEU A 159 3.49 2.29 4.52
CA LEU A 159 2.42 2.12 5.50
C LEU A 159 2.85 1.14 6.58
N VAL A 160 3.10 1.66 7.78
CA VAL A 160 3.46 0.82 8.92
C VAL A 160 2.19 0.45 9.68
N PRO A 161 1.90 -0.85 9.88
CA PRO A 161 0.79 -1.29 10.71
C PRO A 161 0.98 -0.85 12.17
N SER A 162 -0.01 -0.16 12.72
CA SER A 162 -0.05 0.27 14.11
C SER A 162 -1.34 -0.23 14.77
N SER A 163 -1.27 -1.36 15.47
CA SER A 163 -2.43 -1.99 16.13
C SER A 163 -3.62 -2.22 15.17
N ASP A 164 -4.59 -1.30 15.18
CA ASP A 164 -5.85 -1.31 14.44
C ASP A 164 -5.87 -0.32 13.27
N HIS A 165 -4.74 0.24 12.86
CA HIS A 165 -4.64 1.18 11.75
C HIS A 165 -3.27 1.14 11.06
N TYR A 166 -3.07 2.01 10.08
CA TYR A 166 -1.79 2.29 9.44
C TYR A 166 -1.34 3.72 9.71
N VAL A 167 -0.05 3.88 9.95
CA VAL A 167 0.64 5.18 9.84
C VAL A 167 1.31 5.22 8.48
N LYS A 168 0.98 6.23 7.67
CA LYS A 168 1.59 6.41 6.35
C LYS A 168 2.78 7.34 6.49
N TYR A 169 3.98 6.84 6.24
CA TYR A 169 5.18 7.66 6.14
C TYR A 169 5.43 8.03 4.69
N SER A 170 5.63 9.30 4.41
CA SER A 170 5.80 9.81 3.04
C SER A 170 7.08 10.61 2.91
N LEU A 171 7.91 10.24 1.94
CA LEU A 171 9.03 11.05 1.49
C LEU A 171 8.64 11.74 0.19
N LEU A 172 8.57 13.07 0.20
CA LEU A 172 8.37 13.85 -1.03
C LEU A 172 9.60 13.71 -1.92
N LEU A 173 9.37 13.42 -3.20
CA LEU A 173 10.38 13.22 -4.21
C LEU A 173 10.34 14.42 -5.17
N GLU A 174 11.42 15.20 -5.14
CA GLU A 174 11.59 16.53 -5.79
C GLU A 174 10.79 17.65 -5.15
#